data_AF-A0A955DR70-F1
#
_entry.id   AF-A0A955DR70-F1
#
_cell.length_a   1.000
_cell.length_b   1.000
_cell.length_c   1.000
_cell.angle_alpha   90.00
_cell.angle_beta   90.00
_cell.angle_gamma   90.00
#
_symmetry.space_group_name_H-M   'P 1'
#
loop_
_entity.id
_entity.type
_entity.pdbx_description
1 polymer ?
#
loop_
_entity_poly.entity_id
_entity_poly.type
_entity_poly.pdbx_seq_one_letter_code
_entity_poly.pdbx_strand_id
1 'polypeptide(L)' 'YFYGHYYAAQAMYLAGGENWAVWWPAVRDEIIMKQSSGGGWLDHYAGGAYATAMSLIVLQMPKRYLPIFQK' A
#
# COMPACT_ATOMS: atom_id res chain seq x y z
N TYR A 1 6.16 6.02 7.19
CA TYR A 1 5.82 4.59 7.00
C TYR A 1 4.89 4.40 5.79
N PHE A 2 3.63 4.85 5.84
CA PHE A 2 2.64 4.63 4.75
C PHE A 2 3.05 5.23 3.40
N TYR A 3 3.64 6.42 3.40
CA TYR A 3 4.17 7.05 2.20
C TYR A 3 5.36 6.28 1.58
N GLY A 4 6.17 5.63 2.42
CA GLY A 4 7.25 4.76 1.93
C GLY A 4 6.69 3.54 1.21
N HIS A 5 5.64 2.92 1.78
CA HIS A 5 4.94 1.80 1.14
C HIS A 5 4.28 2.17 -0.19
N TYR A 6 3.85 3.42 -0.36
CA TYR A 6 3.35 3.91 -1.66
C TYR A 6 4.42 3.83 -2.76
N TYR A 7 5.65 4.32 -2.51
CA TYR A 7 6.72 4.20 -3.49
C TYR A 7 7.27 2.78 -3.61
N ALA A 8 7.34 2.03 -2.51
CA ALA A 8 7.72 0.63 -2.56
C ALA A 8 6.75 -0.19 -3.42
N ALA A 9 5.44 0.09 -3.33
CA ALA A 9 4.44 -0.53 -4.18
C ALA A 9 4.69 -0.26 -5.66
N GLN A 10 5.02 0.97 -6.03
CA GLN A 10 5.38 1.32 -7.40
C GLN A 10 6.63 0.58 -7.88
N ALA A 11 7.70 0.61 -7.08
CA ALA A 11 8.97 -0.02 -7.42
C ALA A 11 8.83 -1.54 -7.56
N MET A 12 8.16 -2.20 -6.61
CA MET A 12 7.95 -3.65 -6.62
C MET A 12 7.03 -4.07 -7.75
N TYR A 13 6.00 -3.28 -8.05
CA TYR A 13 5.12 -3.55 -9.19
C TYR A 13 5.86 -3.45 -10.52
N LEU A 14 6.71 -2.43 -10.68
CA LEU A 14 7.56 -2.28 -11.87
C LEU A 14 8.60 -3.39 -11.98
N ALA A 15 9.20 -3.81 -10.86
CA ALA A 15 10.12 -4.94 -10.81
C ALA A 15 9.44 -6.26 -11.19
N GLY A 16 8.17 -6.44 -10.82
CA GLY A 16 7.36 -7.60 -11.18
C GLY A 16 7.94 -8.92 -10.67
N GLY A 17 7.55 -10.02 -11.32
CA GLY A 17 8.13 -11.34 -11.09
C GLY A 17 8.10 -11.80 -9.63
N GLU A 18 9.21 -12.42 -9.21
CA GLU A 18 9.39 -12.93 -7.84
C GLU A 18 9.38 -11.83 -6.79
N ASN A 19 9.99 -10.67 -7.09
CA ASN A 19 10.00 -9.52 -6.18
C ASN A 19 8.59 -9.09 -5.81
N TRP A 20 7.70 -8.96 -6.79
CA TRP A 20 6.29 -8.67 -6.54
C TRP A 20 5.58 -9.81 -5.82
N ALA A 21 5.80 -11.05 -6.23
CA ALA A 21 5.14 -12.22 -5.65
C ALA A 21 5.46 -12.43 -4.16
N VAL A 22 6.66 -12.05 -3.73
CA VAL A 22 7.09 -12.11 -2.32
C VAL A 22 6.63 -10.88 -1.56
N TRP A 23 6.86 -9.69 -2.12
CA TRP A 23 6.62 -8.44 -1.38
C TRP A 23 5.14 -8.13 -1.20
N TRP A 24 4.31 -8.36 -2.22
CA TRP A 24 2.90 -7.96 -2.20
C TRP A 24 2.08 -8.65 -1.08
N PRO A 25 2.13 -10.00 -0.92
CA PRO A 25 1.40 -10.65 0.18
C PRO A 25 1.86 -10.14 1.55
N ALA A 26 3.16 -9.96 1.73
CA ALA A 26 3.74 -9.51 2.99
C ALA A 26 3.26 -8.10 3.38
N VAL A 27 3.36 -7.12 2.46
CA VAL A 27 2.93 -5.75 2.75
C VAL A 27 1.42 -5.65 2.93
N ARG A 28 0.64 -6.42 2.16
CA ARG A 28 -0.82 -6.46 2.27
C ARG A 28 -1.23 -6.90 3.66
N ASP A 29 -0.68 -8.01 4.13
CA ASP A 29 -1.03 -8.59 5.42
C ASP A 29 -0.58 -7.68 6.57
N GLU A 30 0.60 -7.06 6.46
CA GLU A 30 1.08 -6.08 7.43
C GLU A 30 0.17 -4.84 7.51
N ILE A 31 -0.23 -4.28 6.37
CA ILE A 31 -1.13 -3.13 6.33
C ILE A 31 -2.48 -3.50 6.93
N ILE A 32 -3.08 -4.63 6.54
CA ILE A 32 -4.38 -5.09 7.09
C ILE A 32 -4.29 -5.27 8.60
N MET A 33 -3.23 -5.89 9.12
CA MET A 33 -3.04 -6.11 10.56
C MET A 33 -2.94 -4.80 11.36
N LYS A 34 -2.49 -3.72 10.72
CA LYS A 34 -2.39 -2.38 11.33
C LYS A 34 -3.68 -1.55 11.24
N GLN A 35 -4.72 -2.06 10.57
CA GLN A 35 -6.00 -1.37 10.50
C GLN A 35 -6.63 -1.30 11.89
N SER A 36 -7.06 -0.11 12.31
CA SER A 36 -7.81 0.06 13.54
C SER A 36 -9.21 -0.55 13.42
N SER A 37 -9.88 -0.78 14.55
CA SER A 37 -11.28 -1.22 14.59
C SER A 37 -12.25 -0.24 13.91
N GLY A 38 -11.88 1.03 13.79
CA GLY A 38 -12.62 2.05 13.03
C GLY A 38 -12.42 1.99 11.52
N GLY A 39 -11.64 1.02 11.00
CA GLY A 39 -11.38 0.83 9.58
C GLY A 39 -10.30 1.73 8.99
N GLY A 40 -9.70 2.63 9.78
CA GLY A 40 -8.64 3.54 9.35
C GLY A 40 -7.26 3.16 9.86
N TRP A 41 -6.25 3.87 9.37
CA TRP A 41 -4.88 3.84 9.89
C TRP A 41 -4.53 5.18 10.51
N LEU A 42 -3.62 5.17 11.46
CA LEU A 42 -3.13 6.38 12.13
C LEU A 42 -1.62 6.54 11.89
N ASP A 43 -1.23 7.70 11.39
CA ASP A 43 0.14 8.18 11.45
C ASP A 43 0.17 9.35 12.43
N HIS A 44 1.06 9.29 13.44
CA HIS A 44 1.11 10.29 14.50
C HIS A 44 1.62 11.66 14.04
N TYR A 45 2.25 11.74 12.86
CA TYR A 45 2.77 12.99 12.30
C TYR A 45 1.85 13.56 11.21
N ALA A 46 1.37 12.70 10.30
CA ALA A 46 0.56 13.12 9.15
C ALA A 46 -0.96 13.01 9.37
N GLY A 47 -1.39 12.32 10.43
CA GLY A 47 -2.80 12.13 10.77
C GLY A 47 -3.47 10.93 10.09
N GLY A 48 -4.67 10.59 10.57
CA GLY A 48 -5.38 9.38 10.17
C GLY A 48 -5.93 9.39 8.75
N ALA A 49 -6.39 10.55 8.27
CA ALA A 49 -6.91 10.67 6.90
C ALA A 49 -5.83 10.36 5.86
N TYR A 50 -4.64 10.91 6.06
CA TYR A 50 -3.49 10.68 5.19
C TYR A 50 -3.04 9.21 5.21
N ALA A 51 -2.85 8.64 6.41
CA ALA A 51 -2.44 7.26 6.57
C ALA A 51 -3.46 6.27 5.93
N THR A 52 -4.75 6.55 6.11
CA THR A 52 -5.83 5.74 5.52
C THR A 52 -5.82 5.83 4.00
N ALA A 53 -5.73 7.04 3.44
CA ALA A 53 -5.66 7.22 1.99
C ALA A 53 -4.47 6.46 1.37
N MET A 54 -3.28 6.59 1.96
CA MET A 54 -2.07 5.91 1.47
C MET A 54 -2.19 4.38 1.57
N SER A 55 -2.71 3.86 2.69
CA SER A 55 -2.95 2.42 2.87
C SER A 55 -3.92 1.88 1.83
N LEU A 56 -5.02 2.59 1.57
CA LEU A 56 -6.00 2.20 0.57
C LEU A 56 -5.42 2.21 -0.85
N ILE A 57 -4.58 3.20 -1.19
CA ILE A 57 -3.89 3.25 -2.48
C ILE A 57 -3.00 2.02 -2.65
N VAL A 58 -2.17 1.69 -1.66
CA VAL A 58 -1.32 0.50 -1.69
C VAL A 58 -2.16 -0.78 -1.81
N LEU A 59 -3.24 -0.90 -1.03
CA LEU A 59 -4.12 -2.08 -1.05
C LEU A 59 -4.83 -2.28 -2.40
N GLN A 60 -5.02 -1.22 -3.18
CA GLN A 60 -5.66 -1.27 -4.49
C GLN A 60 -4.70 -1.62 -5.64
N MET A 61 -3.40 -1.74 -5.39
CA MET A 61 -2.37 -1.98 -6.42
C MET A 61 -2.68 -3.15 -7.37
N PRO A 62 -3.12 -4.34 -6.92
CA PRO A 62 -3.40 -5.45 -7.83
C PRO A 62 -4.55 -5.20 -8.79
N LYS A 63 -5.45 -4.25 -8.46
CA LYS A 63 -6.59 -3.90 -9.30
C LYS A 63 -6.19 -2.98 -10.46
N ARG A 64 -4.95 -2.45 -10.45
CA ARG A 64 -4.38 -1.60 -11.51
C ARG A 64 -5.23 -0.38 -11.87
N TYR A 65 -5.93 0.18 -10.89
CA TYR A 65 -6.89 1.28 -11.11
C TYR A 65 -6.23 2.65 -11.29
N LEU A 66 -4.95 2.82 -10.95
CA LEU A 66 -4.26 4.07 -11.20
C LEU A 66 -3.64 4.07 -12.62
N PRO A 67 -3.80 5.16 -13.41
CA PRO A 67 -3.28 5.25 -14.78
C PRO A 67 -1.78 4.97 -14.92
N ILE A 68 -0.99 5.29 -13.89
CA ILE A 68 0.45 5.00 -13.78
C ILE A 68 0.75 3.49 -13.85
N PHE A 69 -0.21 2.61 -13.54
CA PHE A 69 -0.05 1.16 -13.56
C PHE A 69 -0.69 0.47 -14.77
N GLN A 70 -1.24 1.24 -15.69
CA GLN A 70 -1.69 0.75 -16.98
C GLN A 70 -0.48 0.73 -17.93
N LYS A 71 -0.14 -0.46 -18.44
CA LYS A 71 0.70 -0.66 -19.62
C LYS A 71 -0.20 -1.11 -20.76
#